data_AF-A0A3L9ZTW2-F1
#
_entry.id   AF-A0A3L9ZTW2-F1
#
_cell.length_a   1.000
_cell.length_b   1.000
_cell.length_c   1.000
_cell.angle_alpha   90.00
_cell.angle_beta   90.00
_cell.angle_gamma   90.00
#
_symmetry.space_group_name_H-M   'P 1'
#
loop_
_entity.id
_entity.type
_entity.pdbx_description
1 polymer ?
#
loop_
_entity_poly.entity_id
_entity_poly.type
_entity_poly.pdbx_seq_one_letter_code
_entity_poly.pdbx_strand_id
1 'polypeptide(L)'
;MKRIKFDNLQYNWFFISLILLSLFCIMFGLFEINEFQNPKINKGISAIGYVSQVVFFSRMFWFKNYVQYNKKGIFIRIKTFFGKSISFGNVERTELEN
;
A
#
# COMPACT_ATOMS: atom_id res chain seq x y z
N MET A 1 3.72 25.32 7.84
CA MET A 1 3.02 24.92 6.58
C MET A 1 2.79 23.41 6.59
N LYS A 2 1.55 22.92 6.48
CA LYS A 2 1.30 21.47 6.41
C LYS A 2 1.74 20.96 5.05
N ARG A 3 2.95 20.41 4.97
CA ARG A 3 3.57 19.91 3.73
C ARG A 3 2.69 18.82 3.10
N ILE A 4 2.52 18.89 1.78
CA ILE A 4 1.87 17.83 1.00
C ILE A 4 2.89 16.70 0.84
N LYS A 5 2.54 15.49 1.25
CA LYS A 5 3.40 14.32 1.03
C LYS A 5 3.10 13.74 -0.35
N PHE A 6 4.10 13.74 -1.22
CA PHE A 6 4.08 13.00 -2.48
C PHE A 6 4.65 11.60 -2.26
N ASP A 7 3.95 10.59 -2.75
CA ASP A 7 4.28 9.18 -2.64
C ASP A 7 4.25 8.54 -4.04
N ASN A 8 5.43 8.14 -4.51
CA ASN A 8 5.58 7.49 -5.80
C ASN A 8 5.42 5.98 -5.66
N LEU A 9 4.31 5.44 -6.17
CA LEU A 9 4.00 4.01 -6.15
C LEU A 9 4.70 3.22 -7.27
N GLN A 10 5.35 3.89 -8.21
CA GLN A 10 5.70 3.31 -9.50
C GLN A 10 6.77 2.21 -9.41
N TYR A 11 7.77 2.34 -8.53
CA TYR A 11 8.91 1.41 -8.45
C TYR A 11 9.61 1.46 -7.08
N ASN A 12 8.86 1.30 -5.99
CA ASN A 12 9.51 1.08 -4.70
C ASN A 12 9.62 -0.42 -4.43
N TRP A 13 10.74 -1.01 -4.87
CA TRP A 13 11.02 -2.44 -4.73
C TRP A 13 10.90 -2.92 -3.28
N PHE A 14 11.33 -2.12 -2.31
CA PHE A 14 11.17 -2.45 -0.90
C PHE A 14 9.71 -2.69 -0.53
N PHE A 15 8.82 -1.80 -0.97
CA PHE A 15 7.38 -1.92 -0.70
C PHE A 15 6.72 -3.08 -1.45
N ILE A 16 7.15 -3.34 -2.68
CA ILE A 16 6.68 -4.50 -3.46
C ILE A 16 7.10 -5.80 -2.75
N SER A 17 8.37 -5.91 -2.37
CA SER A 17 8.92 -7.05 -1.63
C SER A 17 8.23 -7.23 -0.28
N LEU A 18 7.94 -6.15 0.45
CA LEU A 18 7.21 -6.20 1.72
C LEU A 18 5.81 -6.78 1.55
N ILE A 19 5.06 -6.35 0.52
CA ILE A 19 3.72 -6.90 0.25
C ILE A 19 3.81 -8.38 -0.14
N LEU A 20 4.72 -8.74 -1.05
CA LEU A 20 4.90 -10.13 -1.48
C LEU A 20 5.28 -11.04 -0.31
N LEU A 21 6.21 -10.61 0.54
CA LEU A 21 6.59 -11.33 1.75
C LEU A 21 5.41 -11.44 2.72
N SER A 22 4.62 -10.38 2.88
CA SER A 22 3.44 -10.42 3.74
C SER A 22 2.40 -11.45 3.27
N LEU A 23 2.18 -11.54 1.96
CA LEU A 23 1.28 -12.53 1.35
C LEU A 23 1.81 -13.94 1.55
N PHE A 24 3.11 -14.14 1.37
CA PHE A 24 3.76 -15.41 1.63
C PHE A 24 3.59 -15.85 3.08
N CYS A 25 3.81 -14.96 4.05
CA CYS A 25 3.59 -15.25 5.47
C CYS A 25 2.13 -15.63 5.76
N ILE A 26 1.16 -14.91 5.19
CA ILE A 26 -0.27 -15.23 5.37
C ILE A 26 -0.58 -16.62 4.80
N MET A 27 -0.09 -16.95 3.60
CA MET A 27 -0.31 -18.26 2.99
C MET A 27 0.36 -19.39 3.78
N PHE A 28 1.61 -19.21 4.19
CA PHE A 28 2.33 -20.20 4.99
C PHE A 28 1.65 -20.48 6.33
N GLY A 29 1.19 -19.45 7.03
CA GLY A 29 0.54 -19.61 8.31
C GLY A 29 -0.93 -20.04 8.23
N LEU A 30 -1.62 -19.87 7.08
CA LEU A 30 -2.99 -20.35 6.89
C LEU A 30 -3.05 -21.81 6.42
N PHE A 31 -2.19 -22.19 5.49
CA PHE A 31 -2.15 -23.56 4.95
C PHE A 31 -1.35 -24.52 5.81
N GLU A 32 -0.75 -24.04 6.91
CA GLU A 32 0.06 -24.83 7.84
C GLU A 32 1.01 -25.80 7.11
N ILE A 33 1.70 -25.28 6.08
CA ILE A 33 2.52 -26.08 5.15
C ILE A 33 3.53 -26.96 5.91
N ASN A 34 3.94 -26.49 7.10
CA ASN A 34 4.60 -27.31 8.10
C ASN A 34 3.69 -27.42 9.35
N GLU A 35 3.40 -28.65 9.76
CA GLU A 35 2.85 -28.95 11.09
C GLU A 35 3.93 -28.68 12.14
N PHE A 36 4.02 -27.44 12.60
CA PHE A 36 4.88 -27.14 13.74
C PHE A 36 4.27 -27.74 14.99
N GLN A 37 5.10 -28.32 15.86
CA GLN A 37 4.70 -28.82 17.19
C GLN A 37 3.94 -27.77 18.02
N ASN A 38 4.13 -26.49 17.74
CA ASN A 38 3.42 -25.40 18.40
C ASN A 38 2.53 -24.62 17.41
N PRO A 39 1.20 -24.76 17.49
CA PRO A 39 0.26 -24.07 16.58
C PRO A 39 0.31 -22.54 16.73
N LYS A 40 0.88 -22.01 17.82
CA LYS A 40 1.08 -20.56 18.00
C LYS A 40 2.06 -19.98 16.98
N ILE A 41 2.97 -20.78 16.43
CA ILE A 41 3.98 -20.32 15.46
C ILE A 41 3.31 -19.97 14.13
N ASN A 42 2.48 -20.87 13.58
CA ASN A 42 1.73 -20.63 12.34
C ASN A 42 0.82 -19.39 12.46
N LYS A 43 0.12 -19.27 13.59
CA LYS A 43 -0.70 -18.09 13.89
C LYS A 43 0.13 -16.80 13.98
N GLY A 44 1.33 -16.88 14.56
CA GLY A 44 2.27 -15.75 14.63
C GLY A 44 2.76 -15.31 13.25
N ILE A 45 3.12 -16.25 12.38
CA ILE A 45 3.57 -15.96 11.00
C ILE A 45 2.44 -15.26 10.21
N SER A 46 1.22 -15.80 10.28
CA SER A 46 0.05 -15.16 9.66
C SER A 46 -0.18 -13.75 10.20
N ALA A 47 -0.09 -13.56 11.53
CA ALA A 47 -0.29 -12.27 12.17
C ALA A 47 0.74 -11.22 11.69
N ILE A 48 2.02 -11.60 11.54
CA ILE A 48 3.07 -10.72 11.00
C ILE A 48 2.72 -10.29 9.56
N GLY A 49 2.24 -11.21 8.75
CA GLY A 49 1.80 -10.90 7.38
C GLY A 49 0.64 -9.90 7.36
N TYR A 50 -0.40 -10.12 8.18
CA TYR A 50 -1.52 -9.18 8.30
C TYR A 50 -1.08 -7.80 8.81
N VAL A 51 -0.27 -7.75 9.88
CA VAL A 51 0.26 -6.49 10.42
C VAL A 51 1.06 -5.73 9.37
N SER A 52 1.89 -6.42 8.59
CA SER A 52 2.66 -5.80 7.50
C SER A 52 1.76 -5.15 6.46
N GLN A 53 0.66 -5.81 6.07
CA GLN A 53 -0.33 -5.22 5.16
C GLN A 53 -1.02 -4.00 5.77
N VAL A 54 -1.46 -4.09 7.03
CA VAL A 54 -2.08 -2.97 7.73
C VAL A 54 -1.14 -1.78 7.78
N VAL A 55 0.14 -1.99 8.15
CA VAL A 55 1.14 -0.92 8.17
C VAL A 55 1.33 -0.33 6.78
N PHE A 56 1.46 -1.17 5.75
CA PHE A 56 1.62 -0.73 4.37
C PHE A 56 0.47 0.17 3.90
N PHE A 57 -0.79 -0.26 4.06
CA PHE A 57 -1.95 0.50 3.64
C PHE A 57 -2.23 1.70 4.55
N SER A 58 -1.85 1.64 5.83
CA SER A 58 -2.04 2.75 6.77
C SER A 58 -1.27 4.02 6.37
N ARG A 59 -0.18 3.88 5.60
CA ARG A 59 0.70 4.99 5.20
C ARG A 59 -0.04 6.12 4.50
N MET A 60 -1.11 5.79 3.76
CA MET A 60 -1.92 6.79 3.07
C MET A 60 -2.64 7.72 4.03
N PHE A 61 -2.82 7.29 5.29
CA PHE A 61 -3.48 8.05 6.34
C PHE A 61 -2.53 8.89 7.19
N TRP A 62 -1.22 8.62 7.19
CA TRP A 62 -0.25 9.26 8.09
C TRP A 62 -0.12 10.77 7.87
N PHE A 63 -0.40 11.25 6.66
CA PHE A 63 -0.24 12.66 6.29
C PHE A 63 -1.57 13.34 5.99
N LYS A 64 -1.84 14.48 6.64
CA LYS A 64 -3.09 15.25 6.44
C LYS A 64 -3.33 15.65 4.97
N ASN A 65 -2.26 15.90 4.22
CA ASN A 65 -2.29 16.13 2.78
C ASN A 65 -1.39 15.09 2.12
N TYR A 66 -1.96 14.24 1.27
CA TYR A 66 -1.28 13.09 0.70
C TYR A 66 -1.61 12.96 -0.78
N VAL A 67 -0.58 12.80 -1.60
CA VAL A 67 -0.68 12.60 -3.04
C VAL A 67 0.09 11.34 -3.36
N GLN A 68 -0.58 10.36 -3.96
CA GLN A 68 0.02 9.12 -4.38
C GLN A 68 -0.14 8.96 -5.88
N TYR A 69 0.92 8.60 -6.59
CA TYR A 69 0.89 8.54 -8.05
C TYR A 69 1.70 7.37 -8.61
N ASN A 70 1.32 6.91 -9.79
CA ASN A 70 2.04 5.93 -10.60
C ASN A 70 1.79 6.19 -12.09
N LYS A 71 2.26 5.31 -12.99
CA LYS A 71 2.01 5.45 -14.44
C LYS A 71 0.53 5.41 -14.85
N LYS A 72 -0.35 4.89 -13.99
CA LYS A 72 -1.78 4.70 -14.30
C LYS A 72 -2.66 5.85 -13.82
N GLY A 73 -2.22 6.62 -12.82
CA GLY A 73 -3.03 7.69 -12.26
C GLY A 73 -2.43 8.32 -11.01
N ILE A 74 -3.22 9.22 -10.43
CA ILE A 74 -2.90 9.99 -9.23
C ILE A 74 -4.10 10.03 -8.28
N PHE A 75 -3.84 9.76 -7.01
CA PHE A 75 -4.76 9.90 -5.89
C PHE A 75 -4.36 11.11 -5.05
N ILE A 76 -5.31 12.00 -4.78
CA ILE A 76 -5.10 13.26 -4.07
C ILE A 76 -6.05 13.33 -2.88
N ARG A 77 -5.49 13.56 -1.69
CA ARG A 77 -6.23 13.73 -0.44
C ARG A 77 -5.77 14.99 0.28
N ILE A 78 -6.68 15.92 0.55
CA ILE A 78 -6.36 17.22 1.15
C ILE A 78 -7.29 17.47 2.34
N LYS A 79 -6.73 17.45 3.56
CA LYS A 79 -7.45 17.71 4.82
C LYS A 79 -8.72 16.86 5.07
N THR A 80 -8.96 15.83 4.27
CA THR A 80 -10.13 14.95 4.31
C THR A 80 -9.72 13.49 4.49
N PHE A 81 -10.66 12.64 4.92
CA PHE A 81 -10.45 11.19 4.97
C PHE A 81 -10.50 10.56 3.57
N PHE A 82 -11.47 10.98 2.76
CA PHE A 82 -11.61 10.59 1.36
C PHE A 82 -10.80 11.49 0.43
N GLY A 83 -10.22 10.90 -0.63
CA GLY A 83 -9.51 11.62 -1.68
C GLY A 83 -10.17 11.44 -3.04
N LYS A 84 -9.68 12.18 -4.04
CA LYS A 84 -10.08 12.02 -5.44
C LYS A 84 -9.00 11.24 -6.20
N SER A 85 -9.42 10.35 -7.10
CA SER A 85 -8.53 9.60 -7.98
C SER A 85 -8.73 10.08 -9.42
N ILE A 86 -7.63 10.31 -10.13
CA ILE A 86 -7.61 10.65 -11.56
C ILE A 86 -6.83 9.57 -12.28
N SER A 87 -7.47 8.88 -13.21
CA SER A 87 -6.84 7.88 -14.08
C SER A 87 -6.22 8.56 -15.29
N PHE A 88 -4.97 8.22 -15.61
CA PHE A 88 -4.29 8.68 -16.82
C PHE A 88 -4.72 7.90 -18.06
N GLY A 89 -5.40 6.76 -17.91
CA GLY A 89 -5.92 6.00 -19.06
C GLY A 89 -6.98 6.77 -19.86
N ASN A 90 -7.68 7.71 -19.22
CA ASN A 90 -8.66 8.56 -19.88
C ASN A 90 -8.05 9.89 -20.37
N VAL A 91 -6.74 10.07 -20.19
CA VAL A 91 -6.00 11.28 -20.54
C VAL A 91 -5.19 10.98 -21.80
N GLU A 92 -5.87 10.84 -22.94
CA GLU A 92 -5.20 10.71 -24.25
C GLU A 92 -4.60 12.06 -24.71
N ARG A 93 -5.25 13.17 -24.36
CA ARG A 93 -4.78 14.54 -24.59
C ARG A 93 -5.21 15.43 -23.42
N THR A 94 -4.31 16.27 -22.96
CA THR A 94 -4.61 17.37 -22.03
C THR A 94 -3.83 18.57 -22.50
N GLU A 95 -4.53 19.68 -22.68
CA GLU A 95 -3.91 20.96 -22.98
C GLU A 95 -3.58 21.65 -21.65
N LEU A 96 -2.34 22.10 -21.50
CA LEU A 96 -1.93 22.89 -20.34
C LEU A 96 -2.24 24.35 -20.68
N GLU A 97 -3.27 24.90 -20.05
CA GLU A 97 -3.49 26.36 -20.06
C GLU A 97 -2.54 27.01 -19.05
N ASN A 98 -1.84 28.04 -19.52
CA ASN A 98 -0.95 28.91 -18.74
C ASN A 98 -1.71 30.12 -18.19
#